data_AF-A0A5X5CRQ2-F1
#
_entry.id   AF-A0A5X5CRQ2-F1
#
_cell.length_a   1.000
_cell.length_b   1.000
_cell.length_c   1.000
_cell.angle_alpha   90.00
_cell.angle_beta   90.00
_cell.angle_gamma   90.00
#
_symmetry.space_group_name_H-M   'P 1'
#
loop_
_entity.id
_entity.type
_entity.pdbx_description
1 polymer ?
#
loop_
_entity_poly.entity_id
_entity_poly.type
_entity_poly.pdbx_seq_one_letter_code
_entity_poly.pdbx_strand_id
1 'polypeptide(L)'
;KLAIKSNFHNNKMFLTGWFLFAYIFVSILSVIIIKSIKRVVVSNALLLSVLVAISALLITVSITYLSPQYILVKDYKLNFICQVLTGMSFYIFGYVIRNQIYSLLNFYIFILLTVILYVSKSYGFSTQTIMSWSYYPDGLIMSVINALIGIYAVFFISLLITRGVKEIKLLKMIGQNSRAIMAYHLLVYVILDIIASILGDYSLSGTDVYDNHFITKWSVPVYIALGLLLPLIFSILKQKVIGKIKFKRDFRIN
;
A
#
# COMPACT_ATOMS: atom_id res chain seq x y z
N LYS A 1 -19.41 -10.00 10.47
CA LYS A 1 -19.16 -11.44 10.19
C LYS A 1 -19.03 -11.73 8.70
N LEU A 2 -19.98 -11.29 7.86
CA LEU A 2 -19.93 -11.49 6.41
C LEU A 2 -18.68 -10.83 5.78
N ALA A 3 -18.41 -9.56 6.11
CA ALA A 3 -17.28 -8.81 5.57
C ALA A 3 -15.92 -9.50 5.76
N ILE A 4 -15.65 -10.02 6.96
CA ILE A 4 -14.41 -10.74 7.26
C ILE A 4 -14.36 -12.06 6.48
N LYS A 5 -15.46 -12.82 6.42
CA LYS A 5 -15.52 -14.10 5.71
C LYS A 5 -15.29 -13.99 4.20
N SER A 6 -15.65 -12.86 3.60
CA SER A 6 -15.41 -12.56 2.18
C SER A 6 -14.10 -11.82 1.93
N ASN A 7 -13.21 -11.71 2.92
CA ASN A 7 -11.99 -10.90 2.84
C ASN A 7 -12.27 -9.44 2.38
N PHE A 8 -13.33 -8.84 2.89
CA PHE A 8 -13.84 -7.51 2.52
C PHE A 8 -14.21 -7.33 1.03
N HIS A 9 -14.20 -8.39 0.22
CA HIS A 9 -14.64 -8.35 -1.19
C HIS A 9 -16.17 -8.37 -1.36
N ASN A 10 -16.93 -8.67 -0.29
CA ASN A 10 -18.40 -8.61 -0.33
C ASN A 10 -18.94 -7.19 -0.52
N ASN A 11 -18.17 -6.18 -0.09
CA ASN A 11 -18.50 -4.79 -0.36
C ASN A 11 -17.50 -4.28 -1.40
N LYS A 12 -17.90 -4.35 -2.66
CA LYS A 12 -17.14 -3.85 -3.80
C LYS A 12 -16.66 -2.41 -3.53
N MET A 13 -17.50 -1.54 -2.96
CA MET A 13 -17.18 -0.15 -2.60
C MET A 13 -16.13 0.02 -1.49
N PHE A 14 -15.80 -1.04 -0.72
CA PHE A 14 -14.79 -1.00 0.35
C PHE A 14 -13.66 -2.00 0.09
N LEU A 15 -13.31 -2.18 -1.17
CA LEU A 15 -12.30 -3.13 -1.60
C LEU A 15 -10.91 -2.85 -0.99
N THR A 16 -10.53 -1.61 -0.71
CA THR A 16 -9.25 -1.33 -0.02
C THR A 16 -9.27 -1.66 1.48
N GLY A 17 -10.44 -2.05 2.02
CA GLY A 17 -10.59 -2.48 3.41
C GLY A 17 -9.73 -3.66 3.80
N TRP A 18 -9.56 -4.65 2.90
CA TRP A 18 -8.66 -5.79 3.17
C TRP A 18 -7.22 -5.32 3.37
N PHE A 19 -6.76 -4.35 2.55
CA PHE A 19 -5.40 -3.82 2.64
C PHE A 19 -5.18 -3.08 3.95
N LEU A 20 -6.09 -2.19 4.33
CA LEU A 20 -6.00 -1.44 5.60
C LEU A 20 -6.01 -2.37 6.80
N PHE A 21 -6.87 -3.39 6.77
CA PHE A 21 -6.94 -4.39 7.81
C PHE A 21 -5.63 -5.17 7.92
N ALA A 22 -5.11 -5.71 6.81
CA ALA A 22 -3.81 -6.39 6.79
C ALA A 22 -2.66 -5.46 7.24
N TYR A 23 -2.67 -4.19 6.80
CA TYR A 23 -1.64 -3.20 7.10
C TYR A 23 -1.54 -2.89 8.61
N ILE A 24 -2.65 -2.93 9.36
CA ILE A 24 -2.63 -2.81 10.83
C ILE A 24 -1.80 -3.94 11.45
N PHE A 25 -2.07 -5.19 11.06
CA PHE A 25 -1.35 -6.35 11.58
C PHE A 25 0.11 -6.35 11.14
N VAL A 26 0.39 -6.04 9.87
CA VAL A 26 1.76 -5.87 9.37
C VAL A 26 2.53 -4.88 10.24
N SER A 27 1.96 -3.70 10.48
CA SER A 27 2.63 -2.64 11.25
C SER A 27 2.90 -3.07 12.70
N ILE A 28 1.91 -3.67 13.37
CA ILE A 28 2.05 -4.08 14.78
C ILE A 28 3.05 -5.24 14.91
N LEU A 29 2.85 -6.30 14.13
CA LEU A 29 3.66 -7.53 14.23
C LEU A 29 5.10 -7.29 13.80
N SER A 30 5.35 -6.55 12.71
CA SER A 30 6.72 -6.22 12.30
C SER A 30 7.46 -5.39 13.35
N VAL A 31 6.80 -4.43 13.99
CA VAL A 31 7.42 -3.64 15.08
C VAL A 31 7.75 -4.50 16.29
N ILE A 32 6.85 -5.42 16.67
CA ILE A 32 7.09 -6.37 17.76
C ILE A 32 8.31 -7.23 17.43
N ILE A 33 8.37 -7.83 16.24
CA ILE A 33 9.51 -8.67 15.81
C ILE A 33 10.82 -7.88 15.88
N ILE A 34 10.87 -6.69 15.28
CA ILE A 34 12.08 -5.85 15.25
C ILE A 34 12.54 -5.50 16.67
N LYS A 35 11.60 -5.08 17.54
CA LYS A 35 11.93 -4.72 18.93
C LYS A 35 12.40 -5.93 19.74
N SER A 36 11.76 -7.08 19.58
CA SER A 36 12.11 -8.31 20.29
C SER A 36 13.50 -8.79 19.92
N ILE A 37 13.86 -8.82 18.64
CA ILE A 37 15.20 -9.24 18.19
C ILE A 37 16.25 -8.23 18.66
N LYS A 38 15.96 -6.93 18.58
CA LYS A 38 16.89 -5.89 19.05
C LYS A 38 17.20 -5.98 20.56
N ARG A 39 16.32 -6.58 21.37
CA ARG A 39 16.59 -6.83 22.80
C ARG A 39 17.63 -7.93 23.03
N VAL A 40 17.73 -8.88 22.10
CA VAL A 40 18.58 -10.07 22.22
C VAL A 40 19.89 -9.88 21.47
N VAL A 41 19.84 -9.26 20.29
CA VAL A 41 20.98 -9.11 19.39
C VAL A 41 21.65 -7.75 19.60
N VAL A 42 22.85 -7.76 20.17
CA VAL A 42 23.63 -6.56 20.48
C VAL A 42 24.32 -5.99 19.23
N SER A 43 24.86 -6.85 18.36
CA SER A 43 25.56 -6.43 17.15
C SER A 43 24.59 -5.95 16.07
N ASN A 44 24.81 -4.72 15.56
CA ASN A 44 23.96 -4.16 14.51
C ASN A 44 24.04 -4.95 13.20
N ALA A 45 25.23 -5.46 12.83
CA ALA A 45 25.39 -6.28 11.63
C ALA A 45 24.60 -7.59 11.75
N LEU A 46 24.70 -8.26 12.90
CA LEU A 46 23.96 -9.49 13.18
C LEU A 46 22.44 -9.23 13.19
N LEU A 47 22.00 -8.10 13.78
CA LEU A 47 20.58 -7.71 13.78
C LEU A 47 20.03 -7.58 12.37
N LEU A 48 20.74 -6.87 11.48
CA LEU A 48 20.30 -6.68 10.10
C LEU A 48 20.25 -8.02 9.34
N SER A 49 21.26 -8.88 9.49
CA SER A 49 21.28 -10.20 8.86
C SER A 49 20.12 -11.10 9.31
N VAL A 50 19.82 -11.11 10.61
CA VAL A 50 18.67 -11.86 11.16
C VAL A 50 17.35 -11.33 10.61
N LEU A 51 17.18 -10.02 10.52
CA LEU A 51 15.97 -9.41 9.97
C LEU A 51 15.81 -9.71 8.47
N VAL A 52 16.90 -9.79 7.71
CA VAL A 52 16.87 -10.24 6.30
C VAL A 52 16.42 -11.71 6.22
N ALA A 53 17.00 -12.58 7.04
CA ALA A 53 16.63 -14.00 7.08
C ALA A 53 15.14 -14.20 7.42
N ILE A 54 14.62 -13.45 8.39
CA ILE A 54 13.19 -13.46 8.73
C ILE A 54 12.35 -12.95 7.56
N SER A 55 12.76 -11.84 6.92
CA SER A 55 12.03 -11.31 5.77
C SER A 55 11.95 -12.34 4.64
N ALA A 56 13.06 -13.01 4.33
CA ALA A 56 13.13 -14.08 3.34
C ALA A 56 12.25 -15.29 3.70
N LEU A 57 12.28 -15.71 4.97
CA LEU A 57 11.43 -16.81 5.46
C LEU A 57 9.95 -16.47 5.31
N LEU A 58 9.53 -15.28 5.75
CA LEU A 58 8.13 -14.85 5.71
C LEU A 58 7.57 -14.84 4.28
N ILE A 59 8.30 -14.27 3.33
CA ILE A 59 7.84 -14.20 1.94
C ILE A 59 7.87 -15.57 1.25
N THR A 60 8.83 -16.41 1.60
CA THR A 60 8.89 -17.80 1.10
C THR A 60 7.69 -18.60 1.58
N VAL A 61 7.39 -18.56 2.90
CA VAL A 61 6.21 -19.22 3.46
C VAL A 61 4.93 -18.70 2.79
N SER A 62 4.85 -17.38 2.61
CA SER A 62 3.67 -16.74 2.04
C SER A 62 3.41 -17.12 0.59
N ILE A 63 4.40 -16.97 -0.29
CA ILE A 63 4.23 -17.15 -1.73
C ILE A 63 4.31 -18.62 -2.12
N THR A 64 5.23 -19.39 -1.54
CA THR A 64 5.45 -20.80 -1.96
C THR A 64 4.44 -21.76 -1.35
N TYR A 65 3.93 -21.47 -0.13
CA TYR A 65 3.06 -22.41 0.59
C TYR A 65 1.64 -21.88 0.78
N LEU A 66 1.47 -20.68 1.34
CA LEU A 66 0.13 -20.18 1.68
C LEU A 66 -0.67 -19.75 0.45
N SER A 67 -0.04 -19.12 -0.53
CA SER A 67 -0.70 -18.68 -1.76
C SER A 67 -1.31 -19.84 -2.56
N PRO A 68 -0.57 -20.93 -2.90
CA PRO A 68 -1.15 -22.08 -3.58
C PRO A 68 -2.30 -22.73 -2.78
N GLN A 69 -2.13 -22.88 -1.47
CA GLN A 69 -3.17 -23.43 -0.59
C GLN A 69 -4.43 -22.56 -0.57
N TYR A 70 -4.27 -21.23 -0.52
CA TYR A 70 -5.39 -20.32 -0.66
C TYR A 70 -6.07 -20.46 -2.04
N ILE A 71 -5.30 -20.58 -3.12
CA ILE A 71 -5.87 -20.71 -4.47
C ILE A 71 -6.74 -21.96 -4.58
N LEU A 72 -6.35 -23.06 -3.96
CA LEU A 72 -7.08 -24.34 -3.95
C LEU A 72 -8.34 -24.28 -3.07
N VAL A 73 -8.20 -23.84 -1.81
CA VAL A 73 -9.26 -23.96 -0.80
C VAL A 73 -10.16 -22.72 -0.74
N LYS A 74 -9.67 -21.58 -1.24
CA LYS A 74 -10.33 -20.26 -1.19
C LYS A 74 -10.71 -19.80 0.22
N ASP A 75 -10.02 -20.30 1.27
CA ASP A 75 -10.23 -19.85 2.65
C ASP A 75 -9.67 -18.43 2.86
N TYR A 76 -10.55 -17.51 3.27
CA TYR A 76 -10.19 -16.12 3.57
C TYR A 76 -9.12 -15.98 4.65
N LYS A 77 -9.04 -16.92 5.61
CA LYS A 77 -8.02 -16.88 6.67
C LYS A 77 -6.63 -17.09 6.09
N LEU A 78 -6.48 -18.04 5.16
CA LEU A 78 -5.23 -18.30 4.47
C LEU A 78 -4.82 -17.10 3.63
N ASN A 79 -5.76 -16.48 2.90
CA ASN A 79 -5.51 -15.27 2.14
C ASN A 79 -4.99 -14.13 3.05
N PHE A 80 -5.69 -13.91 4.17
CA PHE A 80 -5.34 -12.86 5.11
C PHE A 80 -3.96 -13.08 5.74
N ILE A 81 -3.65 -14.32 6.17
CA ILE A 81 -2.32 -14.64 6.70
C ILE A 81 -1.26 -14.43 5.63
N CYS A 82 -1.48 -14.89 4.40
CA CYS A 82 -0.56 -14.67 3.28
C CYS A 82 -0.30 -13.17 3.03
N GLN A 83 -1.35 -12.35 2.98
CA GLN A 83 -1.22 -10.90 2.84
C GLN A 83 -0.40 -10.27 3.96
N VAL A 84 -0.65 -10.68 5.21
CA VAL A 84 0.10 -10.19 6.37
C VAL A 84 1.56 -10.63 6.32
N LEU A 85 1.87 -11.90 6.04
CA LEU A 85 3.27 -12.37 5.98
C LEU A 85 4.05 -11.71 4.84
N THR A 86 3.45 -11.58 3.65
CA THR A 86 4.08 -10.87 2.52
C THR A 86 4.34 -9.41 2.88
N GLY A 87 3.35 -8.71 3.46
CA GLY A 87 3.49 -7.33 3.89
C GLY A 87 4.55 -7.15 4.99
N MET A 88 4.60 -8.07 5.97
CA MET A 88 5.60 -8.07 7.03
C MET A 88 7.01 -8.25 6.49
N SER A 89 7.21 -9.12 5.50
CA SER A 89 8.50 -9.30 4.83
C SER A 89 9.01 -7.99 4.24
N PHE A 90 8.21 -7.32 3.40
CA PHE A 90 8.62 -6.04 2.81
C PHE A 90 8.77 -4.91 3.83
N TYR A 91 7.96 -4.89 4.90
CA TYR A 91 8.09 -3.92 5.97
C TYR A 91 9.43 -4.06 6.71
N ILE A 92 9.78 -5.30 7.11
CA ILE A 92 11.04 -5.59 7.81
C ILE A 92 12.22 -5.35 6.88
N PHE A 93 12.14 -5.78 5.61
CA PHE A 93 13.16 -5.50 4.61
C PHE A 93 13.36 -3.99 4.42
N GLY A 94 12.28 -3.22 4.32
CA GLY A 94 12.31 -1.76 4.28
C GLY A 94 13.01 -1.14 5.49
N TYR A 95 12.79 -1.67 6.68
CA TYR A 95 13.53 -1.27 7.88
C TYR A 95 15.04 -1.53 7.72
N VAL A 96 15.46 -2.69 7.19
CA VAL A 96 16.87 -3.02 6.99
C VAL A 96 17.55 -2.04 6.03
N ILE A 97 16.94 -1.75 4.88
CA ILE A 97 17.56 -0.96 3.81
C ILE A 97 17.41 0.55 3.95
N ARG A 98 16.65 1.03 4.93
CA ARG A 98 16.21 2.45 5.03
C ARG A 98 17.34 3.48 4.95
N ASN A 99 18.53 3.11 5.42
CA ASN A 99 19.69 4.02 5.46
C ASN A 99 20.54 3.95 4.18
N GLN A 100 20.45 2.87 3.40
CA GLN A 100 21.22 2.72 2.16
C GLN A 100 20.39 3.00 0.91
N ILE A 101 19.06 2.98 0.98
CA ILE A 101 18.22 3.03 -0.22
C ILE A 101 18.55 4.22 -1.13
N TYR A 102 18.73 5.42 -0.56
CA TYR A 102 19.01 6.63 -1.33
C TYR A 102 20.42 6.66 -1.96
N SER A 103 21.41 5.95 -1.38
CA SER A 103 22.74 5.85 -1.98
C SER A 103 22.80 4.84 -3.13
N LEU A 104 21.81 3.95 -3.24
CA LEU A 104 21.67 2.97 -4.33
C LEU A 104 20.90 3.52 -5.54
N LEU A 105 20.27 4.69 -5.41
CA LEU A 105 19.46 5.30 -6.47
C LEU A 105 20.36 5.89 -7.56
N ASN A 106 20.18 5.43 -8.80
CA ASN A 106 20.97 5.80 -9.96
C ASN A 106 20.10 5.75 -11.23
N PHE A 107 20.29 6.73 -12.11
CA PHE A 107 19.54 6.84 -13.36
C PHE A 107 19.76 5.65 -14.31
N TYR A 108 21.00 5.18 -14.46
CA TYR A 108 21.32 4.04 -15.31
C TYR A 108 20.71 2.74 -14.78
N ILE A 109 20.75 2.55 -13.46
CA ILE A 109 20.09 1.40 -12.83
C ILE A 109 18.57 1.48 -13.02
N PHE A 110 17.97 2.67 -12.87
CA PHE A 110 16.54 2.86 -13.12
C PHE A 110 16.15 2.48 -14.56
N ILE A 111 16.91 2.94 -15.56
CA ILE A 111 16.68 2.56 -16.97
C ILE A 111 16.82 1.05 -17.13
N LEU A 112 17.92 0.47 -16.64
CA LEU A 112 18.18 -0.96 -16.75
C LEU A 112 17.05 -1.80 -16.16
N LEU A 113 16.62 -1.51 -14.93
CA LEU A 113 15.53 -2.22 -14.26
C LEU A 113 14.20 -2.06 -14.99
N THR A 114 13.94 -0.88 -15.56
CA THR A 114 12.73 -0.63 -16.38
C THR A 114 12.76 -1.46 -17.66
N VAL A 115 13.91 -1.52 -18.35
CA VAL A 115 14.08 -2.37 -19.53
C VAL A 115 13.93 -3.85 -19.19
N ILE A 116 14.53 -4.30 -18.09
CA ILE A 116 14.38 -5.68 -17.61
C ILE A 116 12.91 -6.01 -17.35
N LEU A 117 12.17 -5.12 -16.69
CA LEU A 117 10.74 -5.32 -16.42
C LEU A 117 9.93 -5.38 -17.72
N TYR A 118 10.20 -4.47 -18.66
CA TYR A 118 9.53 -4.42 -19.96
C TYR A 118 9.78 -5.71 -20.77
N VAL A 119 11.04 -6.15 -20.88
CA VAL A 119 11.41 -7.39 -21.56
C VAL A 119 10.78 -8.59 -20.86
N SER A 120 10.87 -8.68 -19.54
CA SER A 120 10.28 -9.78 -18.76
C SER A 120 8.78 -9.89 -19.00
N LYS A 121 8.07 -8.77 -19.07
CA LYS A 121 6.65 -8.74 -19.39
C LYS A 121 6.36 -9.17 -20.83
N SER A 122 7.11 -8.63 -21.80
CA SER A 122 6.90 -8.92 -23.23
C SER A 122 7.12 -10.39 -23.59
N TYR A 123 8.05 -11.08 -22.92
CA TYR A 123 8.30 -12.51 -23.10
C TYR A 123 7.48 -13.41 -22.17
N GLY A 124 6.57 -12.85 -21.36
CA GLY A 124 5.70 -13.65 -20.48
C GLY A 124 6.35 -14.19 -19.21
N PHE A 125 7.55 -13.73 -18.85
CA PHE A 125 8.22 -14.06 -17.57
C PHE A 125 7.64 -13.29 -16.37
N SER A 126 6.93 -12.19 -16.64
CA SER A 126 6.27 -11.37 -15.63
C SER A 126 4.81 -11.19 -16.00
N THR A 127 3.93 -11.73 -15.16
CA THR A 127 2.49 -11.55 -15.23
C THR A 127 1.99 -10.75 -14.03
N GLN A 128 0.72 -10.34 -14.08
CA GLN A 128 0.17 -9.47 -13.05
C GLN A 128 0.02 -10.22 -11.72
N THR A 129 0.81 -9.83 -10.72
CA THR A 129 0.64 -10.24 -9.34
C THR A 129 -0.56 -9.53 -8.72
N ILE A 130 -1.42 -10.28 -8.01
CA ILE A 130 -2.60 -9.70 -7.36
C ILE A 130 -2.64 -10.07 -5.87
N MET A 131 -2.12 -9.17 -5.03
CA MET A 131 -1.98 -9.39 -3.59
C MET A 131 -3.33 -9.52 -2.86
N SER A 132 -4.40 -8.85 -3.34
CA SER A 132 -5.75 -8.98 -2.76
C SER A 132 -6.28 -10.41 -2.80
N TRP A 133 -5.81 -11.21 -3.75
CA TRP A 133 -6.11 -12.63 -3.89
C TRP A 133 -4.86 -13.50 -3.72
N SER A 134 -3.82 -12.98 -3.07
CA SER A 134 -2.56 -13.70 -2.84
C SER A 134 -2.09 -14.47 -4.08
N TYR A 135 -2.22 -13.87 -5.25
CA TYR A 135 -2.00 -14.54 -6.54
C TYR A 135 -0.62 -14.14 -7.07
N TYR A 136 0.30 -15.10 -7.05
CA TYR A 136 1.72 -14.95 -7.42
C TYR A 136 2.09 -15.97 -8.52
N PRO A 137 1.57 -15.79 -9.75
CA PRO A 137 1.68 -16.77 -10.84
C PRO A 137 3.11 -17.09 -11.26
N ASP A 138 4.01 -16.11 -11.20
CA ASP A 138 5.40 -16.27 -11.66
C ASP A 138 6.32 -16.89 -10.59
N GLY A 139 5.75 -17.33 -9.47
CA GLY A 139 6.48 -17.89 -8.33
C GLY A 139 7.23 -16.85 -7.51
N LEU A 140 7.96 -17.32 -6.49
CA LEU A 140 8.61 -16.49 -5.47
C LEU A 140 9.61 -15.49 -6.07
N ILE A 141 10.56 -15.98 -6.87
CA ILE A 141 11.70 -15.17 -7.33
C ILE A 141 11.22 -14.01 -8.19
N MET A 142 10.43 -14.30 -9.24
CA MET A 142 9.95 -13.25 -10.15
C MET A 142 9.01 -12.28 -9.45
N SER A 143 8.12 -12.76 -8.56
CA SER A 143 7.25 -11.87 -7.78
C SER A 143 8.05 -10.89 -6.92
N VAL A 144 9.11 -11.37 -6.27
CA VAL A 144 9.99 -10.52 -5.44
C VAL A 144 10.79 -9.54 -6.28
N ILE A 145 11.39 -9.99 -7.39
CA ILE A 145 12.17 -9.11 -8.29
C ILE A 145 11.28 -8.00 -8.85
N ASN A 146 10.09 -8.34 -9.35
CA ASN A 146 9.15 -7.36 -9.91
C ASN A 146 8.73 -6.33 -8.85
N ALA A 147 8.46 -6.78 -7.62
CA ALA A 147 8.15 -5.88 -6.51
C ALA A 147 9.33 -4.95 -6.15
N LEU A 148 10.56 -5.48 -6.10
CA LEU A 148 11.75 -4.69 -5.80
C LEU A 148 12.07 -3.66 -6.89
N ILE A 149 11.88 -4.00 -8.17
CA ILE A 149 11.98 -3.06 -9.29
C ILE A 149 10.97 -1.93 -9.13
N GLY A 150 9.71 -2.26 -8.81
CA GLY A 150 8.67 -1.27 -8.56
C GLY A 150 9.00 -0.34 -7.38
N ILE A 151 9.48 -0.90 -6.27
CA ILE A 151 9.93 -0.12 -5.11
C ILE A 151 11.07 0.82 -5.52
N TYR A 152 12.09 0.31 -6.23
CA TYR A 152 13.20 1.11 -6.71
C TYR A 152 12.74 2.28 -7.59
N ALA A 153 11.84 2.02 -8.55
CA ALA A 153 11.28 3.02 -9.44
C ALA A 153 10.58 4.14 -8.67
N VAL A 154 9.76 3.80 -7.67
CA VAL A 154 9.06 4.78 -6.83
C VAL A 154 10.05 5.66 -6.05
N PHE A 155 11.09 5.08 -5.44
CA PHE A 155 12.11 5.85 -4.72
C PHE A 155 12.93 6.74 -5.66
N PHE A 156 13.27 6.26 -6.86
CA PHE A 156 14.01 7.04 -7.85
C PHE A 156 13.21 8.23 -8.37
N ILE A 157 11.94 8.03 -8.73
CA ILE A 157 11.04 9.12 -9.15
C ILE A 157 10.88 10.15 -8.02
N SER A 158 10.71 9.68 -6.78
CA SER A 158 10.63 10.55 -5.60
C SER A 158 11.89 11.41 -5.42
N LEU A 159 13.07 10.84 -5.68
CA LEU A 159 14.35 11.55 -5.65
C LEU A 159 14.45 12.62 -6.76
N LEU A 160 14.00 12.30 -7.98
CA LEU A 160 13.98 13.28 -9.07
C LEU A 160 13.08 14.47 -8.77
N ILE A 161 11.88 14.22 -8.24
CA ILE A 161 10.93 15.29 -7.87
C ILE A 161 11.52 16.19 -6.78
N THR A 162 12.17 15.62 -5.78
CA THR A 162 12.78 16.40 -4.68
C THR A 162 14.01 17.19 -5.09
N ARG A 163 14.76 16.75 -6.10
CA ARG A 163 15.92 17.50 -6.65
C ARG A 163 15.52 18.55 -7.67
N GLY A 164 14.49 18.29 -8.47
CA GLY A 164 14.10 19.12 -9.61
C GLY A 164 13.22 20.32 -9.26
N VAL A 165 12.65 20.39 -8.06
CA VAL A 165 11.71 21.46 -7.68
C VAL A 165 12.00 21.95 -6.26
N LYS A 166 11.89 23.27 -6.03
CA LYS A 166 11.79 23.80 -4.66
C LYS A 166 10.66 23.09 -3.92
N GLU A 167 10.82 22.87 -2.62
CA GLU A 167 9.88 22.10 -1.79
C GLU A 167 8.41 22.39 -2.13
N ILE A 168 7.73 21.42 -2.73
CA ILE A 168 6.31 21.51 -3.05
C ILE A 168 5.53 21.15 -1.77
N LYS A 169 5.10 22.16 -1.02
CA LYS A 169 4.37 21.99 0.25
C LYS A 169 3.18 21.03 0.13
N LEU A 170 2.42 21.11 -0.97
CA LEU A 170 1.29 20.23 -1.23
C LEU A 170 1.70 18.76 -1.33
N LEU A 171 2.78 18.45 -2.07
CA LEU A 171 3.29 17.08 -2.23
C LEU A 171 3.73 16.49 -0.90
N LYS A 172 4.42 17.29 -0.08
CA LYS A 172 4.80 16.91 1.29
C LYS A 172 3.57 16.63 2.16
N MET A 173 2.56 17.48 2.09
CA MET A 173 1.31 17.30 2.84
C MET A 173 0.55 16.04 2.42
N ILE A 174 0.48 15.75 1.11
CA ILE A 174 -0.09 14.51 0.58
C ILE A 174 0.66 13.31 1.15
N GLY A 175 2.00 13.30 1.08
CA GLY A 175 2.84 12.21 1.59
C GLY A 175 2.62 11.94 3.08
N GLN A 176 2.57 13.01 3.90
CA GLN A 176 2.32 12.92 5.35
C GLN A 176 0.92 12.38 5.70
N ASN A 177 -0.06 12.55 4.81
CA ASN A 177 -1.44 12.12 5.02
C ASN A 177 -1.83 10.90 4.17
N SER A 178 -0.87 10.22 3.53
CA SER A 178 -1.08 9.08 2.63
C SER A 178 -1.96 7.98 3.23
N ARG A 179 -1.80 7.64 4.53
CA ARG A 179 -2.65 6.67 5.23
C ARG A 179 -4.12 7.11 5.29
N ALA A 180 -4.37 8.38 5.58
CA ALA A 180 -5.73 8.91 5.63
C ALA A 180 -6.35 8.94 4.22
N ILE A 181 -5.59 9.38 3.22
CA ILE A 181 -6.01 9.36 1.81
C ILE A 181 -6.38 7.93 1.39
N MET A 182 -5.52 6.96 1.66
CA MET A 182 -5.78 5.55 1.35
C MET A 182 -7.02 4.99 2.08
N ALA A 183 -7.28 5.43 3.31
CA ALA A 183 -8.46 5.01 4.07
C ALA A 183 -9.78 5.57 3.54
N TYR A 184 -9.78 6.79 2.99
CA TYR A 184 -11.01 7.52 2.69
C TYR A 184 -11.25 7.82 1.20
N HIS A 185 -10.30 7.59 0.30
CA HIS A 185 -10.49 7.90 -1.13
C HIS A 185 -11.64 7.11 -1.78
N LEU A 186 -11.84 5.83 -1.44
CA LEU A 186 -13.00 5.07 -1.94
C LEU A 186 -14.32 5.63 -1.43
N LEU A 187 -14.38 6.09 -0.17
CA LEU A 187 -15.59 6.75 0.35
C LEU A 187 -15.92 8.00 -0.46
N VAL A 188 -14.88 8.75 -0.87
CA VAL A 188 -15.07 9.90 -1.77
C VAL A 188 -15.61 9.46 -3.12
N TYR A 189 -15.10 8.38 -3.72
CA TYR A 189 -15.64 7.85 -4.97
C TYR A 189 -17.12 7.47 -4.85
N VAL A 190 -17.52 6.82 -3.75
CA VAL A 190 -18.94 6.51 -3.48
C VAL A 190 -19.80 7.77 -3.41
N ILE A 191 -19.32 8.82 -2.74
CA ILE A 191 -20.05 10.09 -2.66
C ILE A 191 -20.19 10.72 -4.05
N LEU A 192 -19.14 10.69 -4.87
CA LEU A 192 -19.17 11.19 -6.24
C LEU A 192 -20.13 10.40 -7.12
N ASP A 193 -20.17 9.07 -6.97
CA ASP A 193 -21.11 8.21 -7.69
C ASP A 193 -22.57 8.53 -7.34
N ILE A 194 -22.85 8.80 -6.06
CA ILE A 194 -24.20 9.21 -5.62
C ILE A 194 -24.58 10.55 -6.26
N ILE A 195 -23.66 11.52 -6.27
CA ILE A 195 -23.89 12.84 -6.89
C ILE A 195 -24.13 12.68 -8.39
N ALA A 196 -23.26 11.95 -9.09
CA ALA A 196 -23.39 11.69 -10.53
C ALA A 196 -24.72 10.97 -10.86
N SER A 197 -25.16 10.08 -9.96
CA SER A 197 -26.43 9.38 -10.15
C SER A 197 -27.64 10.30 -9.97
N ILE A 198 -27.61 11.20 -8.99
CA ILE A 198 -28.65 12.22 -8.80
C ILE A 198 -28.71 13.18 -10.00
N LEU A 199 -27.56 13.51 -10.59
CA LEU A 199 -27.47 14.38 -11.77
C LEU A 199 -27.95 13.69 -13.07
N GLY A 200 -28.26 12.39 -13.02
CA GLY A 200 -28.72 11.62 -14.18
C GLY A 200 -27.59 11.11 -15.09
N ASP A 201 -26.34 11.39 -14.74
CA ASP A 201 -25.16 10.96 -15.51
C ASP A 201 -24.79 9.49 -15.26
N TYR A 202 -25.40 8.85 -14.25
CA TYR A 202 -25.01 7.51 -13.79
C TYR A 202 -26.13 6.68 -13.15
N SER A 203 -26.18 5.38 -13.41
CA SER A 203 -27.06 4.44 -12.70
C SER A 203 -26.24 3.64 -11.68
N LEU A 204 -26.68 3.64 -10.42
CA LEU A 204 -26.07 2.86 -9.33
C LEU A 204 -26.45 1.36 -9.37
N SER A 205 -27.29 0.94 -10.31
CA SER A 205 -27.73 -0.45 -10.40
C SER A 205 -26.64 -1.34 -11.03
N GLY A 206 -26.13 -2.31 -10.26
CA GLY A 206 -25.14 -3.28 -10.75
C GLY A 206 -23.69 -2.80 -10.80
N THR A 207 -23.39 -1.63 -10.22
CA THR A 207 -22.07 -1.00 -10.31
C THR A 207 -21.03 -1.64 -9.40
N ASP A 208 -19.88 -2.00 -9.97
CA ASP A 208 -18.67 -2.48 -9.29
C ASP A 208 -17.55 -1.43 -9.36
N VAL A 209 -16.57 -1.52 -8.46
CA VAL A 209 -15.42 -0.62 -8.38
C VAL A 209 -14.53 -0.63 -9.61
N TYR A 210 -14.67 -1.64 -10.46
CA TYR A 210 -13.84 -1.83 -11.64
C TYR A 210 -14.52 -1.42 -12.95
N ASP A 211 -15.84 -1.56 -13.05
CA ASP A 211 -16.49 -1.52 -14.36
C ASP A 211 -17.03 -0.14 -14.71
N ASN A 212 -17.35 0.72 -13.72
CA ASN A 212 -18.26 1.84 -13.99
C ASN A 212 -17.96 3.19 -13.29
N HIS A 213 -16.85 3.39 -12.57
CA HIS A 213 -16.54 4.72 -12.00
C HIS A 213 -16.04 5.76 -13.03
N PHE A 214 -15.52 5.31 -14.17
CA PHE A 214 -14.81 6.14 -15.16
C PHE A 214 -15.54 6.21 -16.50
N ILE A 215 -16.86 6.38 -16.47
CA ILE A 215 -17.72 6.30 -17.67
C ILE A 215 -17.39 7.39 -18.70
N THR A 216 -16.98 8.58 -18.26
CA THR A 216 -16.65 9.70 -19.15
C THR A 216 -15.20 10.14 -18.97
N LYS A 217 -14.53 10.50 -20.06
CA LYS A 217 -13.12 10.95 -20.04
C LYS A 217 -12.87 12.14 -19.09
N TRP A 218 -13.91 12.95 -18.83
CA TRP A 218 -13.88 14.08 -17.91
C TRP A 218 -14.03 13.71 -16.44
N SER A 219 -14.63 12.56 -16.11
CA SER A 219 -14.77 12.13 -14.71
C SER A 219 -13.44 11.64 -14.13
N VAL A 220 -12.54 11.08 -14.96
CA VAL A 220 -11.25 10.55 -14.50
C VAL A 220 -10.41 11.59 -13.73
N PRO A 221 -10.12 12.80 -14.27
CA PRO A 221 -9.36 13.80 -13.51
C PRO A 221 -10.08 14.27 -12.24
N VAL A 222 -11.42 14.34 -12.27
CA VAL A 222 -12.24 14.78 -11.13
C VAL A 222 -12.16 13.77 -9.99
N TYR A 223 -12.32 12.48 -10.30
CA TYR A 223 -12.21 11.40 -9.32
C TYR A 223 -10.80 11.38 -8.73
N ILE A 224 -9.75 11.43 -9.55
CA ILE A 224 -8.36 11.45 -9.05
C ILE A 224 -8.11 12.65 -8.14
N ALA A 225 -8.52 13.86 -8.56
CA ALA A 225 -8.31 15.08 -7.80
C ALA A 225 -9.09 15.06 -6.47
N LEU A 226 -10.38 14.75 -6.50
CA LEU A 226 -11.22 14.77 -5.30
C LEU A 226 -10.92 13.62 -4.35
N GLY A 227 -10.65 12.42 -4.87
CA GLY A 227 -10.22 11.26 -4.07
C GLY A 227 -8.91 11.49 -3.31
N LEU A 228 -8.04 12.38 -3.83
CA LEU A 228 -6.81 12.80 -3.16
C LEU A 228 -7.05 13.99 -2.22
N LEU A 229 -7.68 15.06 -2.71
CA LEU A 229 -7.76 16.35 -2.03
C LEU A 229 -8.77 16.35 -0.89
N LEU A 230 -9.93 15.70 -1.04
CA LEU A 230 -10.95 15.70 0.01
C LEU A 230 -10.46 15.01 1.29
N PRO A 231 -9.89 13.78 1.25
CA PRO A 231 -9.34 13.16 2.46
C PRO A 231 -8.21 13.98 3.08
N LEU A 232 -7.40 14.65 2.25
CA LEU A 232 -6.35 15.53 2.72
C LEU A 232 -6.93 16.73 3.50
N ILE A 233 -7.94 17.41 2.95
CA ILE A 233 -8.64 18.52 3.59
C ILE A 233 -9.26 18.07 4.92
N PHE A 234 -9.98 16.94 4.94
CA PHE A 234 -10.56 16.41 6.17
C PHE A 234 -9.50 16.05 7.22
N SER A 235 -8.36 15.48 6.81
CA SER A 235 -7.25 15.19 7.72
C SER A 235 -6.69 16.46 8.36
N ILE A 236 -6.50 17.53 7.58
CA ILE A 236 -6.00 18.82 8.06
C ILE A 236 -7.00 19.47 9.02
N LEU A 237 -8.29 19.47 8.65
CA LEU A 237 -9.35 20.01 9.51
C LEU A 237 -9.40 19.27 10.84
N LYS A 238 -9.35 17.94 10.83
CA LYS A 238 -9.29 17.11 12.03
C LYS A 238 -8.09 17.47 12.91
N GLN A 239 -6.90 17.63 12.34
CA GLN A 239 -5.69 18.02 13.09
C GLN A 239 -5.84 19.40 13.72
N LYS A 240 -6.39 20.39 13.00
CA LYS A 240 -6.64 21.74 13.53
C LYS A 240 -7.68 21.73 14.66
N VAL A 241 -8.74 20.96 14.53
CA VAL A 241 -9.79 20.85 15.56
C VAL A 241 -9.26 20.16 16.82
N ILE A 242 -8.55 19.03 16.69
CA ILE A 242 -7.94 18.33 17.83
C ILE A 242 -6.88 19.21 18.50
N GLY A 243 -6.09 19.96 17.73
CA GLY A 243 -5.12 20.92 18.26
C GLY A 243 -5.80 22.03 19.08
N LYS A 244 -6.89 22.60 18.59
CA LYS A 244 -7.69 23.59 19.35
C LYS A 244 -8.31 23.03 20.62
N ILE A 245 -8.78 21.77 20.59
CA ILE A 245 -9.37 21.10 21.76
C ILE A 245 -8.30 20.83 22.83
N LYS A 246 -7.10 20.38 22.45
CA LYS A 246 -5.98 20.19 23.38
C LYS A 246 -5.53 21.52 24.00
N PHE A 247 -5.36 22.56 23.18
CA PHE A 247 -5.00 23.90 23.66
C PHE A 247 -6.02 24.47 24.66
N LYS A 248 -7.32 24.30 24.39
CA LYS A 248 -8.39 24.74 25.30
C LYS A 248 -8.47 23.93 26.60
N ARG A 249 -7.95 22.70 26.60
CA ARG A 249 -7.87 21.83 27.78
C ARG A 249 -6.67 22.18 28.65
N ASP A 250 -5.53 22.51 28.05
CA ASP A 250 -4.33 22.96 28.77
C ASP A 250 -4.57 24.34 29.44
N PHE A 251 -5.36 25.22 28.80
CA PHE A 251 -5.79 26.50 29.39
C PHE A 251 -6.86 26.39 30.48
N ARG A 252 -7.47 25.22 30.71
CA ARG A 252 -8.43 25.00 31.81
C ARG A 252 -7.81 24.33 33.03
N ILE A 253 -6.53 23.97 32.97
CA ILE A 253 -5.78 23.29 34.03
C ILE A 253 -4.75 24.24 34.70
N ASN A 254 -4.63 25.46 34.19
CA ASN A 254 -3.95 26.59 34.84
C ASN A 254 -4.97 27.59 35.37
#